data_AF-A0A1D2AHS9-F1
#
_entry.id   AF-A0A1D2AHS9-F1
#
_cell.length_a   1.000
_cell.length_b   1.000
_cell.length_c   1.000
_cell.angle_alpha   90.00
_cell.angle_beta   90.00
_cell.angle_gamma   90.00
#
_symmetry.space_group_name_H-M   'P 1'
#
loop_
_entity.id
_entity.type
_entity.pdbx_description
1 polymer ?
#
loop_
_entity_poly.entity_id
_entity_poly.type
_entity_poly.pdbx_seq_one_letter_code
_entity_poly.pdbx_strand_id
1 'polypeptide(L)'
;LAVFALGVNAQSCGSGPFNARKSILGPGNGRYELQKSTYSKEKNCLYVVPPSGQPSSWPTNYPFGYKEGGNWVRKTGQVEGVGPFILDKDVDYGTTVTQLVYSDYKECDVTHFYGEGFGGPHLELWKHSGANAGSAALKCCEEKYKAELQNLGKSDSQVKKISEGCSNYPA
;
A
#
# COMPACT_ATOMS: atom_id res chain seq x y z
N LEU A 1 37.36 11.28 29.64
CA LEU A 1 36.58 10.38 28.77
C LEU A 1 35.22 10.16 29.39
N ALA A 2 34.15 10.67 28.78
CA ALA A 2 32.78 10.18 28.97
C ALA A 2 31.91 10.70 27.81
N VAL A 3 31.82 9.83 26.80
CA VAL A 3 30.81 9.63 25.76
C VAL A 3 29.73 10.71 25.62
N PHE A 4 29.82 11.50 24.55
CA PHE A 4 28.67 12.17 23.96
C PHE A 4 27.70 11.09 23.46
N ALA A 5 26.55 10.97 24.11
CA ALA A 5 25.40 10.29 23.54
C ALA A 5 24.96 11.12 22.33
N LEU A 6 25.42 10.73 21.15
CA LEU A 6 24.83 11.16 19.89
C LEU A 6 23.41 10.60 19.88
N GLY A 7 22.46 11.41 20.34
CA GLY A 7 21.05 11.19 20.11
C GLY A 7 20.86 11.07 18.61
N VAL A 8 20.72 9.85 18.12
CA VAL A 8 20.15 9.59 16.82
C VAL A 8 18.75 10.19 16.89
N ASN A 9 18.55 11.33 16.23
CA ASN A 9 17.20 11.86 16.03
C ASN A 9 16.43 10.75 15.31
N ALA A 10 15.64 9.97 16.04
CA ALA A 10 14.65 9.10 15.47
C ALA A 10 13.73 10.04 14.69
N GLN A 11 13.88 10.07 13.37
CA GLN A 11 12.98 10.77 12.48
C GLN A 11 11.60 10.17 12.78
N SER A 12 10.78 10.87 13.58
CA SER A 12 9.49 10.35 13.98
C SER A 12 8.66 10.15 12.72
N CYS A 13 8.23 8.91 12.47
CA CYS A 13 7.36 8.61 11.35
C CYS A 13 6.14 9.53 11.41
N GLY A 14 5.91 10.29 10.33
CA GLY A 14 4.85 11.28 10.26
C GLY A 14 3.50 10.73 10.72
N SER A 15 2.69 11.59 11.31
CA SER A 15 1.30 11.30 11.66
C SER A 15 0.35 12.08 10.75
N GLY A 16 -0.86 11.55 10.57
CA GLY A 16 -1.87 12.12 9.68
C GLY A 16 -2.45 13.47 10.13
N PRO A 17 -3.46 13.99 9.41
CA PRO A 17 -4.24 13.30 8.38
C PRO A 17 -3.45 13.10 7.07
N PHE A 18 -3.64 11.94 6.44
CA PHE A 18 -3.05 11.63 5.14
C PHE A 18 -3.98 12.05 4.00
N ASN A 19 -3.38 12.39 2.85
CA ASN A 19 -4.10 12.79 1.64
C ASN A 19 -4.10 11.63 0.62
N ALA A 20 -5.27 11.04 0.39
CA ALA A 20 -5.47 9.92 -0.52
C ALA A 20 -5.02 10.23 -1.95
N ARG A 21 -5.37 11.40 -2.51
CA ARG A 21 -4.95 11.76 -3.88
C ARG A 21 -3.44 11.85 -4.00
N LYS A 22 -2.75 12.34 -2.97
CA LYS A 22 -1.28 12.40 -2.95
C LYS A 22 -0.65 11.01 -2.85
N SER A 23 -1.24 10.09 -2.08
CA SER A 23 -0.79 8.69 -1.99
C SER A 23 -1.03 7.94 -3.31
N ILE A 24 -2.23 8.05 -3.91
CA ILE A 24 -2.56 7.46 -5.22
C ILE A 24 -1.54 7.84 -6.30
N LEU A 25 -1.12 9.11 -6.34
CA LEU A 25 -0.15 9.59 -7.33
C LEU A 25 1.28 9.18 -6.98
N GLY A 26 1.59 9.06 -5.69
CA GLY A 26 2.91 8.71 -5.19
C GLY A 26 4.02 9.58 -5.80
N PRO A 27 5.13 8.99 -6.26
CA PRO A 27 6.20 9.72 -6.94
C PRO A 27 5.89 10.06 -8.42
N GLY A 28 4.68 9.72 -8.92
CA GLY A 28 4.23 10.02 -10.29
C GLY A 28 4.70 9.05 -11.37
N ASN A 29 5.39 7.96 -11.00
CA ASN A 29 5.80 6.89 -11.91
C ASN A 29 5.94 5.56 -11.15
N GLY A 30 6.27 4.48 -11.86
CA GLY A 30 6.48 3.16 -11.28
C GLY A 30 5.17 2.50 -10.88
N ARG A 31 5.23 1.64 -9.86
CA ARG A 31 4.07 0.89 -9.36
C ARG A 31 4.18 0.68 -7.85
N TYR A 32 3.05 0.43 -7.22
CA TYR A 32 2.99 -0.06 -5.85
C TYR A 32 2.67 -1.54 -5.86
N GLU A 33 3.47 -2.32 -5.14
CA GLU A 33 3.35 -3.76 -5.02
C GLU A 33 2.88 -4.09 -3.60
N LEU A 34 1.79 -4.83 -3.49
CA LEU A 34 1.31 -5.28 -2.20
C LEU A 34 2.28 -6.33 -1.64
N GLN A 35 2.88 -6.03 -0.49
CA GLN A 35 3.86 -6.91 0.15
C GLN A 35 3.18 -7.89 1.10
N LYS A 36 2.25 -7.38 1.91
CA LYS A 36 1.59 -8.13 2.99
C LYS A 36 0.13 -7.70 3.10
N SER A 37 -0.76 -8.66 3.35
CA SER A 37 -2.16 -8.39 3.68
C SER A 37 -2.65 -9.34 4.77
N THR A 38 -3.57 -8.87 5.61
CA THR A 38 -4.31 -9.74 6.54
C THR A 38 -5.57 -10.33 5.93
N TYR A 39 -5.88 -10.00 4.67
CA TYR A 39 -6.92 -10.66 3.90
C TYR A 39 -6.38 -11.98 3.32
N SER A 40 -6.86 -13.10 3.83
CA SER A 40 -6.29 -14.43 3.49
C SER A 40 -6.49 -14.85 2.03
N LYS A 41 -7.48 -14.28 1.34
CA LYS A 41 -7.80 -14.60 -0.06
C LYS A 41 -7.25 -13.58 -1.06
N GLU A 42 -6.38 -12.67 -0.61
CA GLU A 42 -5.78 -11.65 -1.46
C GLU A 42 -5.07 -12.26 -2.68
N LYS A 43 -5.07 -11.58 -3.82
CA LYS A 43 -4.40 -12.05 -5.04
C LYS A 43 -2.89 -11.99 -4.87
N ASN A 44 -2.18 -13.04 -5.31
CA ASN A 44 -0.72 -13.08 -5.24
C ASN A 44 -0.11 -12.09 -6.23
N CYS A 45 1.01 -11.46 -5.84
CA CYS A 45 1.70 -10.47 -6.65
C CYS A 45 0.80 -9.28 -7.08
N LEU A 46 -0.18 -8.89 -6.27
CA LEU A 46 -1.03 -7.75 -6.56
C LEU A 46 -0.18 -6.48 -6.66
N TYR A 47 -0.40 -5.70 -7.72
CA TYR A 47 0.22 -4.40 -7.92
C TYR A 47 -0.76 -3.41 -8.54
N VAL A 48 -0.51 -2.13 -8.29
CA VAL A 48 -1.23 -1.00 -8.89
C VAL A 48 -0.24 -0.03 -9.50
N VAL A 49 -0.64 0.61 -10.60
CA VAL A 49 0.14 1.65 -11.27
C VAL A 49 -0.57 2.99 -11.05
N PRO A 50 0.12 4.01 -10.52
CA PRO A 50 -0.45 5.35 -10.39
C PRO A 50 -1.00 5.86 -11.74
N PRO A 51 -2.10 6.61 -11.75
CA PRO A 51 -2.56 7.32 -12.95
C PRO A 51 -1.43 8.16 -13.55
N SER A 52 -1.32 8.19 -14.88
CA SER A 52 -0.28 8.96 -15.55
C SER A 52 -0.51 10.46 -15.40
N GLY A 53 0.39 11.12 -14.66
CA GLY A 53 0.29 12.55 -14.38
C GLY A 53 -0.86 12.90 -13.44
N GLN A 54 -1.16 14.20 -13.31
CA GLN A 54 -2.27 14.68 -12.51
C GLN A 54 -3.59 14.52 -13.29
N PRO A 55 -4.57 13.73 -12.79
CA PRO A 55 -5.87 13.61 -13.44
C PRO A 55 -6.61 14.95 -13.48
N SER A 56 -7.28 15.24 -14.60
CA SER A 56 -8.15 16.42 -14.76
C SER A 56 -9.49 16.28 -14.03
N SER A 57 -9.88 15.05 -13.70
CA SER A 57 -11.10 14.72 -12.97
C SER A 57 -10.93 13.44 -12.15
N TRP A 58 -11.81 13.28 -11.16
CA TRP A 58 -11.93 12.08 -10.34
C TRP A 58 -13.39 11.59 -10.40
N PRO A 59 -13.65 10.28 -10.37
CA PRO A 59 -12.68 9.18 -10.36
C PRO A 59 -11.87 9.10 -11.67
N THR A 60 -10.66 8.55 -11.58
CA THR A 60 -9.76 8.35 -12.74
C THR A 60 -9.43 6.87 -12.90
N ASN A 61 -9.00 6.47 -14.10
CA ASN A 61 -8.59 5.11 -14.36
C ASN A 61 -7.18 4.85 -13.82
N TYR A 62 -6.96 3.66 -13.28
CA TYR A 62 -5.63 3.18 -12.89
C TYR A 62 -5.43 1.73 -13.35
N PRO A 63 -4.26 1.37 -13.89
CA PRO A 63 -3.92 -0.02 -14.17
C PRO A 63 -3.63 -0.78 -12.86
N PHE A 64 -4.04 -2.05 -12.82
CA PHE A 64 -3.62 -2.98 -11.78
C PHE A 64 -3.46 -4.38 -12.35
N GLY A 65 -2.85 -5.26 -11.57
CA GLY A 65 -2.69 -6.65 -11.98
C GLY A 65 -2.19 -7.53 -10.86
N TYR A 66 -2.18 -8.84 -11.12
CA TYR A 66 -1.78 -9.86 -10.17
C TYR A 66 -1.40 -11.15 -10.91
N LYS A 67 -0.90 -12.14 -10.18
CA LYS A 67 -0.54 -13.46 -10.74
C LYS A 67 -1.59 -14.51 -10.40
N GLU A 68 -2.08 -15.21 -11.41
CA GLU A 68 -3.06 -16.29 -11.27
C GLU A 68 -2.69 -17.45 -12.21
N GLY A 69 -2.65 -18.68 -11.67
CA GLY A 69 -2.22 -19.85 -12.44
C GLY A 69 -0.82 -19.72 -13.05
N GLY A 70 0.07 -18.92 -12.44
CA GLY A 70 1.41 -18.63 -12.96
C GLY A 70 1.48 -17.49 -13.98
N ASN A 71 0.35 -16.96 -14.44
CA ASN A 71 0.27 -15.94 -15.47
C ASN A 71 -0.08 -14.55 -14.90
N TRP A 72 0.37 -13.49 -15.58
CA TRP A 72 0.01 -12.12 -15.24
C TRP A 72 -1.35 -11.75 -15.79
N VAL A 73 -2.26 -11.38 -14.90
CA VAL A 73 -3.54 -10.75 -15.22
C VAL A 73 -3.36 -9.24 -15.11
N ARG A 74 -3.86 -8.50 -16.11
CA ARG A 74 -3.80 -7.04 -16.17
C ARG A 74 -5.20 -6.49 -16.39
N LYS A 75 -5.56 -5.47 -15.63
CA LYS A 75 -6.89 -4.86 -15.65
C LYS A 75 -6.78 -3.35 -15.41
N THR A 76 -7.93 -2.71 -15.52
CA THR A 76 -8.10 -1.28 -15.23
C THR A 76 -9.26 -1.13 -14.27
N GLY A 77 -9.02 -0.41 -13.18
CA GLY A 77 -10.03 0.01 -12.22
C GLY A 77 -10.26 1.52 -12.30
N GLN A 78 -11.20 2.00 -11.49
CA GLN A 78 -11.41 3.42 -11.22
C GLN A 78 -11.06 3.72 -9.77
N VAL A 79 -10.39 4.84 -9.53
CA VAL A 79 -9.96 5.27 -8.20
C VAL A 79 -10.32 6.72 -7.95
N GLU A 80 -10.71 7.04 -6.72
CA GLU A 80 -10.90 8.39 -6.21
C GLU A 80 -10.30 8.56 -4.80
N GLY A 81 -9.59 9.66 -4.55
CA GLY A 81 -9.17 10.02 -3.20
C GLY A 81 -10.08 11.07 -2.55
N VAL A 82 -10.58 10.77 -1.35
CA VAL A 82 -11.39 11.66 -0.49
C VAL A 82 -10.82 11.65 0.94
N GLY A 83 -10.19 12.75 1.36
CA GLY A 83 -9.52 12.80 2.67
C GLY A 83 -8.44 11.72 2.79
N PRO A 84 -8.44 10.88 3.84
CA PRO A 84 -7.52 9.74 3.98
C PRO A 84 -8.04 8.46 3.30
N PHE A 85 -9.17 8.51 2.59
CA PHE A 85 -9.80 7.35 1.97
C PHE A 85 -9.54 7.32 0.46
N ILE A 86 -9.14 6.16 -0.03
CA ILE A 86 -9.06 5.79 -1.44
C ILE A 86 -10.28 4.91 -1.71
N LEU A 87 -11.08 5.30 -2.70
CA LEU A 87 -12.29 4.60 -3.14
C LEU A 87 -11.97 3.95 -4.48
N ASP A 88 -11.95 2.63 -4.51
CA ASP A 88 -11.62 1.85 -5.70
C ASP A 88 -12.86 1.12 -6.23
N LYS A 89 -12.92 0.97 -7.55
CA LYS A 89 -13.95 0.18 -8.24
C LYS A 89 -13.36 -0.60 -9.39
N ASP A 90 -13.47 -1.93 -9.34
CA ASP A 90 -13.06 -2.83 -10.42
C ASP A 90 -13.93 -4.10 -10.48
N VAL A 91 -13.66 -4.94 -11.49
CA VAL A 91 -14.46 -6.15 -11.78
C VAL A 91 -14.17 -7.33 -10.85
N ASP A 92 -13.02 -7.35 -10.19
CA ASP A 92 -12.56 -8.46 -9.34
C ASP A 92 -12.88 -8.22 -7.86
N TYR A 93 -12.74 -6.98 -7.41
CA TYR A 93 -12.98 -6.59 -6.01
C TYR A 93 -14.32 -5.84 -5.82
N GLY A 94 -14.98 -5.42 -6.90
CA GLY A 94 -16.20 -4.61 -6.80
C GLY A 94 -15.86 -3.20 -6.32
N THR A 95 -16.63 -2.66 -5.37
CA THR A 95 -16.35 -1.37 -4.74
C THR A 95 -15.68 -1.58 -3.38
N THR A 96 -14.52 -0.96 -3.20
CA THR A 96 -13.71 -1.08 -1.98
C THR A 96 -13.32 0.28 -1.44
N VAL A 97 -13.01 0.31 -0.15
CA VAL A 97 -12.50 1.49 0.55
C VAL A 97 -11.17 1.13 1.16
N THR A 98 -10.17 1.97 0.94
CA THR A 98 -8.84 1.85 1.52
C THR A 98 -8.55 3.09 2.35
N GLN A 99 -8.37 2.95 3.65
CA GLN A 99 -8.01 4.05 4.55
C GLN A 99 -6.50 4.08 4.77
N LEU A 100 -5.87 5.23 4.57
CA LEU A 100 -4.45 5.44 4.87
C LEU A 100 -4.20 5.46 6.38
N VAL A 101 -3.41 4.50 6.87
CA VAL A 101 -2.86 4.46 8.23
C VAL A 101 -1.53 5.21 8.26
N TYR A 102 -0.72 5.07 7.21
CA TYR A 102 0.52 5.81 6.99
C TYR A 102 0.83 5.90 5.50
N SER A 103 1.41 7.02 5.08
CA SER A 103 1.92 7.21 3.73
C SER A 103 3.08 8.20 3.78
N ASP A 104 4.21 7.86 3.18
CA ASP A 104 5.29 8.81 2.90
C ASP A 104 5.08 9.54 1.56
N TYR A 105 4.06 9.11 0.80
CA TYR A 105 3.70 9.56 -0.55
C TYR A 105 4.74 9.24 -1.62
N LYS A 106 5.68 8.30 -1.36
CA LYS A 106 6.77 7.99 -2.28
C LYS A 106 7.14 6.51 -2.29
N GLU A 107 7.58 5.98 -1.16
CA GLU A 107 8.17 4.65 -1.09
C GLU A 107 7.19 3.58 -0.61
N CYS A 108 6.20 3.91 0.21
CA CYS A 108 5.30 2.93 0.77
C CYS A 108 4.06 3.51 1.44
N ASP A 109 3.05 2.66 1.59
CA ASP A 109 1.80 2.96 2.28
C ASP A 109 1.43 1.82 3.23
N VAL A 110 0.80 2.16 4.35
CA VAL A 110 0.13 1.22 5.25
C VAL A 110 -1.33 1.57 5.26
N THR A 111 -2.19 0.60 5.00
CA THR A 111 -3.61 0.86 4.77
C THR A 111 -4.54 -0.15 5.44
N HIS A 112 -5.76 0.28 5.71
CA HIS A 112 -6.88 -0.61 6.00
C HIS A 112 -7.76 -0.74 4.77
N PHE A 113 -7.87 -1.96 4.27
CA PHE A 113 -8.71 -2.33 3.14
C PHE A 113 -10.06 -2.89 3.62
N TYR A 114 -11.13 -2.44 2.97
CA TYR A 114 -12.52 -2.82 3.24
C TYR A 114 -13.26 -3.09 1.92
N GLY A 115 -14.13 -4.10 1.91
CA GLY A 115 -15.04 -4.36 0.78
C GLY A 115 -16.32 -5.07 1.20
N GLU A 116 -17.41 -4.81 0.49
CA GLU A 116 -18.74 -5.38 0.80
C GLU A 116 -18.74 -6.92 0.79
N GLY A 117 -17.95 -7.53 -0.11
CA GLY A 117 -17.80 -9.00 -0.21
C GLY A 117 -16.69 -9.60 0.66
N PHE A 118 -15.88 -8.79 1.33
CA PHE A 118 -14.65 -9.24 2.00
C PHE A 118 -14.52 -8.78 3.46
N GLY A 119 -15.39 -7.88 3.92
CA GLY A 119 -15.31 -7.27 5.25
C GLY A 119 -14.11 -6.34 5.41
N GLY A 120 -13.67 -6.13 6.64
CA GLY A 120 -12.50 -5.32 7.00
C GLY A 120 -12.54 -4.91 8.48
N PRO A 121 -11.49 -4.24 9.00
CA PRO A 121 -10.28 -3.83 8.27
C PRO A 121 -9.32 -5.00 8.00
N HIS A 122 -8.81 -5.04 6.77
CA HIS A 122 -7.64 -5.83 6.40
C HIS A 122 -6.44 -4.92 6.30
N LEU A 123 -5.45 -5.13 7.18
CA LEU A 123 -4.20 -4.36 7.16
C LEU A 123 -3.31 -4.78 6.00
N GLU A 124 -2.79 -3.80 5.27
CA GLU A 124 -1.92 -3.97 4.11
C GLU A 124 -0.64 -3.14 4.21
N LEU A 125 0.43 -3.66 3.60
CA LEU A 125 1.69 -2.95 3.39
C LEU A 125 2.01 -2.91 1.90
N TRP A 126 1.97 -1.70 1.34
CA TRP A 126 2.31 -1.44 -0.05
C TRP A 126 3.72 -0.87 -0.15
N LYS A 127 4.48 -1.32 -1.16
CA LYS A 127 5.83 -0.83 -1.43
C LYS A 127 5.95 -0.36 -2.88
N HIS A 128 6.48 0.84 -3.08
CA HIS A 128 6.80 1.33 -4.42
C HIS A 128 7.96 0.55 -5.03
N SER A 129 7.92 0.35 -6.35
CA SER A 129 8.94 -0.37 -7.10
C SER A 129 10.32 0.30 -7.09
N GLY A 130 10.38 1.61 -6.83
CA GLY A 130 11.60 2.39 -6.70
C GLY A 130 12.05 2.61 -5.25
N ALA A 131 11.37 1.99 -4.27
CA ALA A 131 11.74 2.13 -2.86
C ALA A 131 13.13 1.55 -2.58
N ASN A 132 13.94 2.30 -1.82
CA ASN A 132 15.28 1.88 -1.48
C ASN A 132 15.24 0.91 -0.29
N ALA A 133 15.87 -0.26 -0.44
CA ALA A 133 15.98 -1.21 0.67
C ALA A 133 16.67 -0.55 1.87
N GLY A 134 16.00 -0.55 3.03
CA GLY A 134 16.53 0.02 4.27
C GLY A 134 16.40 1.54 4.41
N SER A 135 15.66 2.22 3.51
CA SER A 135 15.35 3.64 3.64
C SER A 135 14.62 3.94 4.96
N ALA A 136 14.75 5.17 5.45
CA ALA A 136 14.01 5.61 6.64
C ALA A 136 12.48 5.58 6.41
N ALA A 137 12.03 5.88 5.18
CA ALA A 137 10.62 5.83 4.82
C ALA A 137 10.06 4.40 4.88
N LEU A 138 10.78 3.43 4.32
CA LEU A 138 10.37 2.03 4.34
C LEU A 138 10.36 1.48 5.77
N LYS A 139 11.37 1.81 6.58
CA LYS A 139 11.39 1.46 8.02
C LYS A 139 10.15 2.01 8.74
N CYS A 140 9.75 3.25 8.43
CA CYS A 140 8.53 3.81 8.99
C CYS A 140 7.27 3.04 8.60
N CYS A 141 7.12 2.61 7.35
CA CYS A 141 5.99 1.78 6.95
C CYS A 141 6.00 0.41 7.65
N GLU A 142 7.17 -0.21 7.80
CA GLU A 142 7.31 -1.49 8.51
C GLU A 142 6.95 -1.38 10.00
N GLU A 143 7.41 -0.31 10.66
CA GLU A 143 7.08 -0.01 12.06
C GLU A 143 5.59 0.29 12.23
N LYS A 144 5.01 1.11 11.35
CA LYS A 144 3.57 1.43 11.37
C LYS A 144 2.71 0.21 11.10
N TYR A 145 3.10 -0.64 10.14
CA TYR A 145 2.41 -1.91 9.87
C TYR A 145 2.44 -2.82 11.09
N LYS A 146 3.61 -2.98 11.73
CA LYS A 146 3.74 -3.84 12.92
C LYS A 146 2.90 -3.33 14.09
N ALA A 147 2.93 -2.02 14.34
CA ALA A 147 2.12 -1.41 15.39
C ALA A 147 0.62 -1.59 15.09
N GLU A 148 0.20 -1.38 13.85
CA GLU A 148 -1.21 -1.50 13.49
C GLU A 148 -1.69 -2.96 13.51
N LEU A 149 -0.84 -3.92 13.14
CA LEU A 149 -1.14 -5.35 13.26
C LEU A 149 -1.44 -5.73 14.71
N GLN A 150 -0.65 -5.20 15.65
CA GLN A 150 -0.86 -5.37 17.09
C GLN A 150 -2.13 -4.65 17.58
N ASN A 151 -2.40 -3.43 17.11
CA ASN A 151 -3.62 -2.68 17.43
C ASN A 151 -4.89 -3.43 17.00
N LEU A 152 -4.83 -4.16 15.89
CA LEU A 152 -5.91 -5.02 15.41
C LEU A 152 -6.00 -6.37 16.15
N GLY A 153 -5.13 -6.63 17.13
CA GLY A 153 -5.06 -7.91 17.84
C GLY A 153 -4.68 -9.09 16.94
N LYS A 154 -4.03 -8.82 15.80
CA LYS A 154 -3.60 -9.84 14.84
C LYS A 154 -2.12 -10.19 15.05
N SER A 155 -1.72 -11.33 14.53
CA SER A 155 -0.34 -11.81 14.55
C SER A 155 0.16 -12.16 13.15
N ASP A 156 1.47 -12.38 13.00
CA ASP A 156 2.10 -12.73 11.73
C ASP A 156 1.52 -14.01 11.08
N SER A 157 0.95 -14.93 11.85
CA SER A 157 0.30 -16.14 11.32
C SER A 157 -0.97 -15.85 10.50
N GLN A 158 -1.54 -14.66 10.69
CA GLN A 158 -2.71 -14.17 9.94
C GLN A 158 -2.31 -13.26 8.77
N VAL A 159 -1.00 -13.06 8.56
CA VAL A 159 -0.47 -12.24 7.47
C VAL A 159 -0.12 -13.13 6.29
N LYS A 160 -0.74 -12.86 5.15
CA LYS A 160 -0.35 -13.44 3.87
C LYS A 160 0.77 -12.60 3.26
N LYS A 161 1.87 -13.25 2.87
CA LYS A 161 2.94 -12.63 2.07
C LYS A 161 2.52 -12.62 0.60
N ILE A 162 2.23 -11.44 0.07
CA ILE A 162 1.64 -11.27 -1.26
C ILE A 162 2.71 -11.24 -2.35
N SER A 163 3.85 -10.62 -2.07
CA SER A 163 4.95 -10.45 -3.02
C SER A 163 5.97 -11.60 -3.02
N GLU A 164 5.76 -12.65 -2.21
CA GLU A 164 6.69 -13.79 -2.13
C GLU A 164 6.70 -14.59 -3.43
N GLY A 165 7.89 -14.80 -4.01
CA GLY A 165 8.05 -15.48 -5.30
C GLY A 165 7.60 -14.66 -6.53
N CYS A 166 7.30 -13.38 -6.34
CA CYS A 166 6.95 -12.48 -7.43
C CYS A 166 8.21 -11.85 -8.02
N SER A 167 8.39 -12.03 -9.33
CA SER A 167 9.46 -11.42 -10.11
C SER A 167 8.91 -10.97 -11.46
N ASN A 168 9.57 -10.01 -12.10
CA ASN A 168 9.18 -9.50 -13.42
C ASN A 168 7.73 -8.99 -13.46
N TYR A 169 7.37 -8.16 -12.47
CA TYR A 169 6.11 -7.42 -12.51
C TYR A 169 6.01 -6.66 -13.83
N PRO A 170 4.81 -6.62 -14.45
CA PRO A 170 4.61 -5.86 -15.67
C PRO A 170 4.97 -4.38 -15.48
N ALA A 171 5.45 -3.79 -16.56
CA ALA A 171 5.54 -2.33 -16.70
C ALA A 171 4.15 -1.72 -16.71
#